data_AF-A0A2C6A1R4-F1
#
_entry.id   AF-A0A2C6A1R4-F1
#
_cell.length_a   1.000
_cell.length_b   1.000
_cell.length_c   1.000
_cell.angle_alpha   90.00
_cell.angle_beta   90.00
_cell.angle_gamma   90.00
#
_symmetry.space_group_name_H-M   'P 1'
#
loop_
_entity.id
_entity.type
_entity.pdbx_description
1 polymer ?
#
loop_
_entity_poly.entity_id
_entity_poly.type
_entity_poly.pdbx_seq_one_letter_code
_entity_poly.pdbx_strand_id
1 'polypeptide(L)'
;MPRFSLFGHLEPVEPSEAEAGRLAACYTDKHPDAKHWLPGNKIHASEWMRFVVSGVYWVGGFGDRAYIGWIPVAEWKSVTADDWQSIRLPGEKPGWDENEWSSETAGEL
;
A
#
# COMPACT_ATOMS: atom_id res chain seq x y z
N MET A 1 5.62 14.28 6.71
CA MET A 1 5.21 12.98 6.13
C MET A 1 5.79 12.85 4.73
N PRO A 2 6.61 11.81 4.47
CA PRO A 2 7.07 11.53 3.12
C PRO A 2 5.90 11.19 2.20
N ARG A 3 6.04 11.50 0.92
CA ARG A 3 5.05 11.26 -0.13
C ARG A 3 5.75 10.67 -1.33
N PHE A 4 5.05 9.87 -2.12
CA PHE A 4 5.56 9.39 -3.38
C PHE A 4 4.45 9.31 -4.42
N SER A 5 4.85 9.33 -5.69
CA SER A 5 3.97 9.10 -6.83
C SER A 5 4.43 7.82 -7.53
N LEU A 6 3.49 6.90 -7.74
CA LEU A 6 3.72 5.70 -8.54
C LEU A 6 3.24 5.94 -9.96
N PHE A 7 4.07 5.58 -10.92
CA PHE A 7 3.77 5.59 -12.34
C PHE A 7 3.70 4.15 -12.83
N GLY A 8 2.78 3.86 -13.76
CA GLY A 8 2.49 2.50 -14.17
C GLY A 8 1.21 2.40 -14.98
N HIS A 9 0.73 1.17 -15.13
CA HIS A 9 -0.51 0.85 -15.82
C HIS A 9 -1.31 -0.20 -15.03
N LEU A 10 -2.60 -0.31 -15.33
CA LEU A 10 -3.46 -1.35 -14.77
C LEU A 10 -3.49 -2.55 -15.71
N GLU A 11 -3.38 -3.75 -15.15
CA GLU A 11 -3.59 -5.01 -15.85
C GLU A 11 -4.73 -5.78 -15.18
N PRO A 12 -5.66 -6.37 -15.94
CA PRO A 12 -6.68 -7.25 -15.41
C PRO A 12 -6.06 -8.44 -14.69
N VAL A 13 -6.65 -8.82 -13.56
CA VAL A 13 -6.30 -10.06 -12.86
C VAL A 13 -7.43 -11.05 -13.08
N GLU A 14 -7.12 -12.17 -13.73
CA GLU A 14 -8.04 -13.29 -13.96
C GLU A 14 -7.65 -14.45 -13.03
N PRO A 15 -8.06 -14.43 -11.75
CA PRO A 15 -7.68 -15.48 -10.82
C PRO A 15 -8.42 -16.78 -11.16
N SER A 16 -7.74 -17.93 -10.99
CA SER A 16 -8.44 -19.21 -10.88
C SER A 16 -9.40 -19.20 -9.69
N GLU A 17 -10.36 -20.12 -9.63
CA GLU A 17 -11.33 -20.19 -8.53
C GLU A 17 -10.66 -20.26 -7.16
N ALA A 18 -9.58 -21.05 -7.03
CA ALA A 18 -8.81 -21.17 -5.80
C ALA A 18 -8.04 -19.87 -5.44
N GLU A 19 -7.61 -19.10 -6.45
CA GLU A 19 -6.94 -17.81 -6.25
C GLU A 19 -7.93 -16.69 -5.94
N ALA A 20 -9.14 -16.74 -6.49
CA ALA A 20 -10.17 -15.72 -6.31
C ALA A 20 -10.57 -15.59 -4.84
N GLY A 21 -10.75 -16.73 -4.16
CA GLY A 21 -11.02 -16.74 -2.71
C GLY A 21 -9.89 -16.14 -1.88
N ARG A 22 -8.63 -16.46 -2.21
CA ARG A 22 -7.46 -15.89 -1.52
C ARG A 22 -7.30 -14.39 -1.77
N LEU A 23 -7.54 -13.94 -3.01
CA LEU A 23 -7.48 -12.54 -3.39
C LEU A 23 -8.55 -11.72 -2.67
N ALA A 24 -9.78 -12.22 -2.63
CA ALA A 24 -10.88 -11.61 -1.89
C ALA A 24 -10.58 -11.49 -0.39
N ALA A 25 -10.08 -12.56 0.23
CA ALA A 25 -9.69 -12.56 1.64
C ALA A 25 -8.57 -11.54 1.92
N CYS A 26 -7.52 -11.53 1.10
CA CYS A 26 -6.40 -10.59 1.24
C CYS A 26 -6.85 -9.13 1.10
N TYR A 27 -7.66 -8.82 0.07
CA TYR A 27 -8.11 -7.45 -0.16
C TYR A 27 -9.02 -6.94 0.96
N THR A 28 -9.94 -7.78 1.44
CA THR A 28 -10.92 -7.41 2.46
C THR A 28 -10.38 -7.43 3.89
N ASP A 29 -9.21 -8.02 4.13
CA ASP A 29 -8.45 -7.81 5.38
C ASP A 29 -8.10 -6.32 5.57
N LYS A 30 -7.70 -5.65 4.47
CA LYS A 30 -7.36 -4.22 4.47
C LYS A 30 -8.54 -3.30 4.16
N HIS A 31 -9.56 -3.79 3.46
CA HIS A 31 -10.75 -3.03 3.08
C HIS A 31 -12.04 -3.78 3.50
N PRO A 32 -12.39 -3.80 4.80
CA PRO A 32 -13.51 -4.60 5.29
C PRO A 32 -14.87 -4.18 4.72
N ASP A 33 -15.03 -2.91 4.36
CA ASP A 33 -16.20 -2.31 3.73
C ASP A 33 -16.42 -2.77 2.28
N ALA A 34 -15.36 -3.19 1.59
CA ALA A 34 -15.41 -3.67 0.21
C ALA A 34 -16.06 -5.05 0.03
N LYS A 35 -16.35 -5.79 1.10
CA LYS A 35 -16.87 -7.18 1.06
C LYS A 35 -18.11 -7.35 0.17
N HIS A 36 -18.99 -6.36 0.14
CA HIS A 36 -20.22 -6.40 -0.66
C HIS A 36 -20.06 -5.89 -2.11
N TRP A 37 -18.87 -5.39 -2.44
CA TRP A 37 -18.54 -4.74 -3.71
C TRP A 37 -17.54 -5.53 -4.56
N LEU A 38 -17.18 -6.74 -4.11
CA LEU A 38 -16.26 -7.62 -4.82
C LEU A 38 -16.84 -8.12 -6.16
N PRO A 39 -15.99 -8.50 -7.12
CA PRO A 39 -16.43 -9.07 -8.38
C PRO A 39 -17.33 -10.30 -8.18
N GLY A 40 -18.36 -10.45 -9.02
CA GLY A 40 -19.32 -11.55 -8.96
C GLY A 40 -20.63 -11.25 -8.21
N ASN A 41 -20.84 -10.00 -7.76
CA ASN A 41 -22.14 -9.55 -7.26
C ASN A 41 -23.14 -9.32 -8.42
N LYS A 42 -24.43 -9.59 -8.20
CA LYS A 42 -25.52 -9.35 -9.17
C LYS A 42 -25.96 -7.89 -9.27
N ILE A 43 -25.63 -7.06 -8.29
CA ILE A 43 -26.12 -5.67 -8.16
C ILE A 43 -25.08 -4.66 -8.63
N HIS A 44 -23.78 -4.99 -8.52
CA HIS A 44 -22.66 -4.12 -8.89
C HIS A 44 -21.64 -4.88 -9.72
N ALA A 45 -21.07 -4.20 -10.73
CA ALA A 45 -19.97 -4.72 -11.53
C ALA A 45 -18.65 -4.12 -11.03
N SER A 46 -17.71 -4.99 -10.70
CA SER A 46 -16.34 -4.65 -10.33
C SER A 46 -15.39 -5.72 -10.86
N GLU A 47 -14.12 -5.36 -11.03
CA GLU A 47 -13.09 -6.24 -11.58
C GLU A 47 -11.82 -6.13 -10.74
N TRP A 48 -11.04 -7.21 -10.72
CA TRP A 48 -9.72 -7.20 -10.10
C TRP A 48 -8.70 -6.60 -11.06
N MET A 49 -8.00 -5.58 -10.60
CA MET A 49 -6.93 -4.92 -11.34
C MET A 49 -5.64 -4.93 -10.54
N ARG A 50 -4.51 -5.11 -11.21
CA ARG A 50 -3.17 -4.94 -10.65
C ARG A 50 -2.53 -3.69 -11.24
N PHE A 51 -2.04 -2.82 -10.38
CA PHE A 51 -1.20 -1.70 -10.81
C PHE A 51 0.25 -2.15 -10.94
N VAL A 52 0.77 -2.18 -12.17
CA VAL A 52 2.15 -2.56 -12.47
C VAL A 52 3.02 -1.31 -12.47
N VAL A 53 3.86 -1.19 -11.44
CA VAL A 53 4.74 -0.02 -11.26
C VAL A 53 5.89 -0.04 -12.28
N SER A 54 6.03 1.06 -13.01
CA SER A 54 7.12 1.35 -13.94
C SER A 54 8.03 2.49 -13.48
N GLY A 55 7.57 3.34 -12.55
CA GLY A 55 8.37 4.41 -11.98
C GLY A 55 7.89 4.85 -10.60
N VAL A 56 8.81 5.34 -9.78
CA VAL A 56 8.53 5.82 -8.42
C VAL A 56 9.25 7.14 -8.21
N TYR A 57 8.50 8.21 -7.98
CA TYR A 57 9.05 9.51 -7.63
C TYR A 57 8.79 9.80 -6.16
N TRP A 58 9.86 9.96 -5.39
CA TRP A 58 9.80 10.12 -3.94
C TRP A 58 10.06 11.57 -3.54
N VAL A 59 9.30 12.03 -2.55
CA VAL A 59 9.42 13.34 -1.92
C VAL A 59 9.35 13.13 -0.40
N GLY A 60 10.50 12.88 0.24
CA GLY A 60 10.55 12.60 1.67
C GLY A 60 11.51 13.48 2.42
N GLY A 61 11.06 14.03 3.56
CA GLY A 61 11.87 14.82 4.49
C GLY A 61 11.39 16.28 4.63
N PHE A 62 12.10 17.03 5.46
CA PHE A 62 11.92 18.46 5.68
C PHE A 62 13.26 19.15 5.40
N GLY A 63 13.29 20.09 4.46
CA GLY A 63 14.44 20.97 4.20
C GLY A 63 15.71 20.23 3.74
N ASP A 64 16.60 19.92 4.68
CA ASP A 64 18.01 19.58 4.48
C ASP A 64 18.35 18.08 4.59
N ARG A 65 17.40 17.24 5.05
CA ARG A 65 17.57 15.78 5.20
C ARG A 65 16.53 15.00 4.41
N ALA A 66 16.40 15.37 3.14
CA ALA A 66 15.36 14.89 2.27
C ALA A 66 15.96 14.19 1.04
N TYR A 67 15.54 12.95 0.80
CA TYR A 67 15.67 12.37 -0.53
C TYR A 67 14.48 12.86 -1.36
N ILE A 68 14.77 13.48 -2.50
CA ILE A 68 13.77 13.88 -3.49
C ILE A 68 14.29 13.40 -4.84
N GLY A 69 13.57 12.50 -5.49
CA GLY A 69 14.00 11.97 -6.77
C GLY A 69 13.39 10.62 -7.13
N TRP A 70 13.87 10.10 -8.25
CA TRP A 70 13.45 8.83 -8.81
C TRP A 70 14.11 7.65 -8.10
N ILE A 71 13.29 6.76 -7.54
CA ILE A 71 13.76 5.46 -7.06
C ILE A 71 13.89 4.53 -8.26
N PRO A 72 15.05 3.86 -8.48
CA PRO A 72 15.18 2.88 -9.54
C PRO A 72 14.11 1.78 -9.42
N VAL A 73 13.37 1.53 -10.50
CA VAL A 73 12.25 0.57 -10.45
C VAL A 73 12.69 -0.86 -10.11
N ALA A 74 13.93 -1.23 -10.44
CA ALA A 74 14.50 -2.52 -10.06
C ALA A 74 14.65 -2.65 -8.54
N GLU A 75 15.07 -1.58 -7.86
CA GLU A 75 15.17 -1.55 -6.40
C GLU A 75 13.78 -1.60 -5.76
N TRP A 76 12.81 -0.86 -6.29
CA TRP A 76 11.42 -0.96 -5.82
C TRP A 76 10.89 -2.41 -5.90
N LYS A 77 11.21 -3.12 -6.98
CA LYS A 77 10.74 -4.49 -7.22
C LYS A 77 11.52 -5.56 -6.43
N SER A 78 12.69 -5.23 -5.89
CA SER A 78 13.51 -6.19 -5.13
C SER A 78 13.14 -6.23 -3.65
N VAL A 79 12.45 -5.20 -3.12
CA VAL A 79 12.04 -5.12 -1.72
C VAL A 79 11.16 -6.30 -1.33
N THR A 80 11.56 -7.00 -0.27
CA THR A 80 10.82 -8.13 0.33
C THR A 80 10.05 -7.70 1.58
N ALA A 81 9.19 -8.60 2.08
CA ALA A 81 8.49 -8.38 3.33
C ALA A 81 9.45 -8.21 4.52
N ASP A 82 10.48 -9.06 4.56
CA ASP A 82 11.49 -9.05 5.61
C ASP A 82 12.30 -7.74 5.60
N ASP A 83 12.62 -7.23 4.39
CA ASP A 83 13.34 -5.95 4.25
C ASP A 83 12.56 -4.82 4.93
N TRP A 84 11.29 -4.61 4.56
CA TRP A 84 10.54 -3.48 5.13
C TRP A 84 10.19 -3.69 6.61
N GLN A 85 9.93 -4.92 7.04
CA GLN A 85 9.66 -5.23 8.45
C GLN A 85 10.88 -5.06 9.35
N SER A 86 12.10 -5.16 8.79
CA SER A 86 13.34 -4.95 9.54
C SER A 86 13.70 -3.47 9.72
N ILE A 87 13.15 -2.57 8.90
CA ILE A 87 13.46 -1.14 8.96
C ILE A 87 12.88 -0.53 10.24
N ARG A 88 13.69 0.29 10.91
CA ARG A 88 13.25 1.11 12.05
C ARG A 88 13.57 2.57 11.78
N LEU A 89 12.57 3.44 11.95
CA LEU A 89 12.79 4.88 11.86
C LEU A 89 13.51 5.40 13.12
N PRO A 90 14.33 6.45 13.00
CA PRO A 90 14.91 7.10 14.17
C PRO A 90 13.80 7.56 15.15
N GLY A 91 13.77 6.96 16.34
CA GLY A 91 12.80 7.28 17.39
C GLY A 91 11.75 6.20 17.65
N GLU A 92 11.61 5.19 16.79
CA GLU A 92 10.74 4.03 17.05
C GLU A 92 11.29 3.20 18.23
N LYS A 93 10.45 2.96 19.22
CA LYS A 93 10.77 2.11 20.39
C LYS A 93 10.15 0.72 20.22
N PRO A 94 10.71 -0.34 20.83
CA PRO A 94 10.03 -1.64 20.89
C PRO A 94 8.64 -1.50 21.54
N GLY A 95 7.58 -1.89 20.82
CA GLY A 95 6.20 -1.77 21.29
C GLY A 95 5.46 -0.51 20.83
N TRP A 96 6.04 0.30 19.94
CA TRP A 96 5.31 1.38 19.26
C TRP A 96 4.22 0.79 18.35
N ASP A 97 2.95 1.13 18.60
CA ASP A 97 1.83 0.78 17.74
C ASP A 97 1.59 1.91 16.75
N GLU A 98 1.76 1.63 15.46
CA GLU A 98 1.49 2.56 14.36
C GLU A 98 0.03 3.07 14.34
N ASN A 99 -0.90 2.36 14.99
CA ASN A 99 -2.28 2.77 15.15
C ASN A 99 -2.50 3.87 16.20
N GLU A 100 -1.56 4.12 17.12
CA GLU A 100 -1.67 5.21 18.11
C GLU A 100 -1.69 6.59 17.43
N TRP A 101 -1.08 6.73 16.24
CA TRP A 101 -1.12 7.99 15.48
C TRP A 101 -2.49 8.28 14.84
N SER A 102 -3.37 7.29 14.70
CA SER A 102 -4.62 7.45 13.97
C SER A 102 -5.76 8.09 14.76
N SER A 103 -5.64 8.20 16.10
CA SER A 103 -6.75 8.65 16.95
C SER A 103 -6.48 9.84 17.88
N GLU A 104 -5.23 10.29 18.09
CA GLU A 104 -4.95 11.32 19.12
C GLU A 104 -4.71 12.76 18.59
N THR A 105 -4.83 13.05 17.30
CA THR A 105 -4.65 14.43 16.78
C THR A 105 -5.78 14.98 15.92
N ALA A 106 -6.94 14.31 15.88
CA ALA A 106 -8.13 14.78 15.15
C ALA A 106 -9.21 15.41 16.06
N GLY A 107 -8.83 15.87 17.25
CA GLY A 107 -9.78 16.45 18.19
C GLY A 107 -9.12 17.47 19.10
N GLU A 108 -8.81 18.65 18.57
CA GLU A 108 -8.81 19.94 19.28
C GLU A 108 -8.44 21.07 18.30
N LEU A 109 -9.46 21.60 17.63
CA LEU A 109 -9.60 23.01 17.23
C LEU A 109 -11.08 23.39 17.33
#